data_AF-A0A4R4QFA9-F1
#
_entry.id   AF-A0A4R4QFA9-F1
#
_cell.length_a   1.000
_cell.length_b   1.000
_cell.length_c   1.000
_cell.angle_alpha   90.00
_cell.angle_beta   90.00
_cell.angle_gamma   90.00
#
_symmetry.space_group_name_H-M   'P 1'
#
loop_
_entity.id
_entity.type
_entity.pdbx_description
1 polymer ?
#
loop_
_entity_poly.entity_id
_entity_poly.type
_entity_poly.pdbx_seq_one_letter_code
_entity_poly.pdbx_strand_id
1 'polypeptide(L)'
;MPTYLSPGVYVEEVEAGQRPIEGVGTAVAAFVGFAEKGPLNTPTLITNWTQFTQTFGDFVEGSYLAHAVFGYIQNGGSAAYIIRIGAESAGNGQAPKELPAGAPQTTLGHYKVTAIESANGKSPDVTVEVADSGTENAPEGAIKLTVRANGRPTEEYDPVVPDRRADKTNNVATVVNAKSKLVKVEELAQSAALEPVAKGKKSLVAPPAPAATGEGVGAADYVGDTAARTGFSSLEAIEDVTIVAVPDLMSAYQRGAIDLETVHSVQQAVITHCELMGNRMAIIDPPPGLNAQQIKDWRMNQAGYDSRYAALYWPWAKTFDPATGRNILVPPSGHAAGIWARTDESRGVHKAPANEVVRGAIALETVITKAEHDLLNPIGVNALRAFPGRGIRIWGARTLSSDPAWRYINVRRLFNYMEESILNGTQWVVFEPNDDALWARVRRTISAFLVNEWRKGALFGLTPDEAFYVKCDRETNPAEAIDAGQVTCQIGIAPVKPAEFVVFQLSQFSGGTSLVNE
;
A
#
# COMPACT_ATOMS: atom_id res chain seq x y z
N MET A 1 48.52 -7.70 -29.91
CA MET A 1 47.86 -8.42 -31.02
C MET A 1 48.39 -9.84 -31.07
N PRO A 2 47.54 -10.85 -31.22
CA PRO A 2 47.99 -12.21 -31.40
C PRO A 2 48.80 -12.31 -32.70
N THR A 3 49.92 -13.03 -32.65
CA THR A 3 50.75 -13.26 -33.83
C THR A 3 50.54 -14.69 -34.28
N TYR A 4 49.87 -14.86 -35.42
CA TYR A 4 49.55 -16.19 -35.98
C TYR A 4 50.71 -16.66 -36.85
N LEU A 5 51.34 -17.76 -36.47
CA LEU A 5 52.58 -18.27 -37.09
C LEU A 5 52.36 -19.50 -38.00
N SER A 6 51.13 -19.98 -38.14
CA SER A 6 50.82 -21.14 -39.00
C SER A 6 49.47 -20.96 -39.71
N PRO A 7 49.22 -21.67 -40.83
CA PRO A 7 47.90 -21.72 -41.44
C PRO A 7 46.96 -22.62 -40.60
N GLY A 8 45.80 -22.10 -40.18
CA GLY A 8 44.81 -22.86 -39.41
C GLY A 8 43.53 -22.07 -39.16
N VAL A 9 42.50 -22.74 -38.60
CA VAL A 9 41.30 -22.08 -38.05
C VAL A 9 41.58 -21.74 -36.59
N TYR A 10 41.55 -20.45 -36.26
CA TYR A 10 41.72 -19.97 -34.90
C TYR A 10 40.36 -19.54 -34.35
N VAL A 11 40.05 -19.98 -33.14
CA VAL A 11 38.91 -19.51 -32.37
C VAL A 11 39.48 -18.65 -31.26
N GLU A 12 39.14 -17.36 -31.29
CA GLU A 12 39.42 -16.44 -30.19
C GLU A 12 38.13 -16.11 -29.47
N GLU A 13 38.15 -16.22 -28.15
CA GLU A 13 37.08 -15.73 -27.30
C GLU A 13 37.34 -14.24 -27.06
N VAL A 14 36.82 -13.41 -27.96
CA VAL A 14 36.76 -11.96 -27.73
C VAL A 14 35.52 -11.72 -26.88
N GLU A 15 35.68 -11.15 -25.68
CA GLU A 15 34.52 -10.74 -24.88
C GLU A 15 33.66 -9.78 -25.69
N ALA A 16 32.54 -10.30 -26.19
CA ALA A 16 31.63 -9.59 -27.06
C ALA A 16 30.64 -8.79 -26.21
N GLY A 17 30.87 -7.48 -26.16
CA GLY A 17 29.83 -6.50 -25.85
C GLY A 17 29.66 -6.14 -24.37
N GLN A 18 29.36 -4.87 -24.16
CA GLN A 18 29.00 -4.33 -22.84
C GLN A 18 27.62 -4.87 -22.44
N ARG A 19 27.46 -5.27 -21.17
CA ARG A 19 26.12 -5.53 -20.63
C ARG A 19 25.36 -4.19 -20.57
N PRO A 20 24.24 -4.03 -21.27
CA PRO A 20 23.44 -2.83 -21.16
C PRO A 20 22.91 -2.69 -19.72
N ILE A 21 22.77 -1.45 -19.25
CA ILE A 21 22.13 -1.19 -17.96
C ILE A 21 20.65 -1.52 -18.10
N GLU A 22 20.18 -2.42 -17.24
CA GLU A 22 18.76 -2.72 -17.10
C GLU A 22 18.15 -1.85 -15.99
N GLY A 23 16.91 -1.43 -16.21
CA GLY A 23 16.17 -0.68 -15.21
C GLY A 23 15.76 -1.56 -14.04
N VAL A 24 15.98 -1.10 -12.82
CA VAL A 24 15.52 -1.81 -11.61
C VAL A 24 14.00 -1.72 -11.42
N GLY A 25 13.46 -2.60 -10.57
CA GLY A 25 12.07 -2.52 -10.14
C GLY A 25 11.79 -1.22 -9.39
N THR A 26 10.64 -0.59 -9.66
CA THR A 26 10.32 0.75 -9.11
C THR A 26 9.26 0.72 -8.02
N ALA A 27 8.60 -0.41 -7.79
CA ALA A 27 7.38 -0.46 -6.99
C ALA A 27 7.24 -1.70 -6.09
N VAL A 28 8.31 -2.08 -5.39
CA VAL A 28 8.24 -3.09 -4.32
C VAL A 28 7.99 -2.38 -3.00
N ALA A 29 6.87 -2.66 -2.37
CA ALA A 29 6.49 -2.02 -1.10
C ALA A 29 6.97 -2.83 0.11
N ALA A 30 7.17 -2.16 1.24
CA ALA A 30 7.34 -2.78 2.53
C ALA A 30 6.26 -2.24 3.49
N PHE A 31 5.50 -3.15 4.09
CA PHE A 31 4.46 -2.82 5.06
C PHE A 31 4.82 -3.39 6.43
N VAL A 32 4.80 -2.52 7.44
CA VAL A 32 5.10 -2.87 8.83
C VAL A 32 3.83 -2.76 9.65
N GLY A 33 3.47 -3.81 10.39
CA GLY A 33 2.27 -3.78 11.20
C GLY A 33 1.93 -5.08 11.92
N PHE A 34 0.69 -5.18 12.35
CA PHE A 34 0.13 -6.30 13.10
C PHE A 34 -0.53 -7.30 12.17
N ALA A 35 -0.29 -8.58 12.42
CA ALA A 35 -0.92 -9.69 11.70
C ALA A 35 -1.35 -10.79 12.67
N GLU A 36 -2.36 -11.57 12.27
CA GLU A 36 -2.90 -12.70 13.04
C GLU A 36 -1.82 -13.75 13.32
N LYS A 37 -1.04 -14.10 12.29
CA LYS A 37 0.01 -15.11 12.31
C LYS A 37 1.19 -14.69 11.44
N GLY A 38 2.15 -15.58 11.24
CA GLY A 38 3.33 -15.36 10.41
C GLY A 38 4.58 -15.02 11.23
N PRO A 39 5.75 -15.03 10.58
CA PRO A 39 7.03 -14.86 11.25
C PRO A 39 7.14 -13.44 11.82
N LEU A 40 7.55 -13.34 13.09
CA LEU A 40 7.75 -12.07 13.76
C LEU A 40 9.07 -11.44 13.30
N ASN A 41 9.07 -10.12 13.08
CA ASN A 41 10.25 -9.33 12.73
C ASN A 41 11.00 -9.77 11.45
N THR A 42 10.44 -10.69 10.67
CA THR A 42 11.12 -11.25 9.49
C THR A 42 10.45 -10.69 8.23
N PRO A 43 11.15 -9.87 7.43
CA PRO A 43 10.64 -9.43 6.13
C PRO A 43 10.30 -10.64 5.27
N THR A 44 9.04 -10.77 4.91
CA THR A 44 8.56 -11.87 4.08
C THR A 44 7.95 -11.33 2.81
N LEU A 45 8.53 -11.70 1.67
CA LEU A 45 8.02 -11.32 0.36
C LEU A 45 6.70 -12.01 0.06
N ILE A 46 5.66 -11.23 -0.21
CA ILE A 46 4.38 -11.68 -0.74
C ILE A 46 4.16 -11.09 -2.14
N THR A 47 3.64 -11.91 -3.05
CA THR A 47 3.43 -11.55 -4.47
C THR A 47 1.95 -11.52 -4.87
N ASN A 48 1.07 -11.92 -3.96
CA ASN A 48 -0.37 -11.93 -4.17
C ASN A 48 -1.12 -12.04 -2.84
N TRP A 49 -2.43 -11.81 -2.87
CA TRP A 49 -3.29 -11.80 -1.69
C TRP A 49 -3.38 -13.17 -1.02
N THR A 50 -3.43 -14.26 -1.79
CA THR A 50 -3.50 -15.62 -1.25
C THR A 50 -2.26 -15.97 -0.44
N GLN A 51 -1.07 -15.56 -0.90
CA GLN A 51 0.17 -15.74 -0.16
C GLN A 51 0.18 -14.95 1.15
N PHE A 52 -0.37 -13.73 1.14
CA PHE A 52 -0.55 -12.94 2.36
C PHE A 52 -1.44 -13.68 3.36
N THR A 53 -2.64 -14.12 2.96
CA THR A 53 -3.58 -14.77 3.90
C THR A 53 -3.10 -16.11 4.41
N GLN A 54 -2.37 -16.87 3.59
CA GLN A 54 -1.73 -18.11 4.02
C GLN A 54 -0.64 -17.87 5.09
N THR A 55 0.16 -16.82 4.92
CA THR A 55 1.34 -16.56 5.77
C THR A 55 0.99 -15.76 7.02
N PHE A 56 0.23 -14.67 6.86
CA PHE A 56 -0.02 -13.65 7.88
C PHE A 56 -1.45 -13.66 8.45
N GLY A 57 -2.37 -14.37 7.79
CA GLY A 57 -3.78 -14.44 8.19
C GLY A 57 -4.65 -13.44 7.42
N ASP A 58 -5.93 -13.39 7.78
CA ASP A 58 -6.91 -12.55 7.08
C ASP A 58 -7.02 -11.16 7.73
N PHE A 59 -8.02 -10.37 7.34
CA PHE A 59 -8.34 -9.10 7.98
C PHE A 59 -8.55 -9.27 9.50
N VAL A 60 -7.82 -8.47 10.27
CA VAL A 60 -7.90 -8.46 11.74
C VAL A 60 -8.58 -7.18 12.20
N GLU A 61 -9.61 -7.31 13.02
CA GLU A 61 -10.30 -6.13 13.57
C GLU A 61 -9.33 -5.26 14.37
N GLY A 62 -9.33 -3.96 14.08
CA GLY A 62 -8.45 -2.99 14.72
C GLY A 62 -7.01 -2.99 14.21
N SER A 63 -6.67 -3.72 13.15
CA SER A 63 -5.40 -3.58 12.40
C SER A 63 -5.69 -3.13 10.97
N TYR A 64 -4.74 -2.42 10.38
CA TYR A 64 -4.75 -1.88 9.03
C TYR A 64 -3.71 -2.52 8.12
N LEU A 65 -2.82 -3.40 8.60
CA LEU A 65 -1.81 -4.05 7.76
C LEU A 65 -2.46 -4.83 6.61
N ALA A 66 -3.45 -5.68 6.91
CA ALA A 66 -4.19 -6.45 5.91
C ALA A 66 -4.90 -5.53 4.91
N HIS A 67 -5.56 -4.45 5.37
CA HIS A 67 -6.22 -3.48 4.49
C HIS A 67 -5.23 -2.70 3.62
N ALA A 68 -4.06 -2.36 4.13
CA ALA A 68 -3.02 -1.67 3.38
C ALA A 68 -2.44 -2.55 2.27
N VAL A 69 -2.13 -3.82 2.58
CA VAL A 69 -1.64 -4.79 1.61
C VAL A 69 -2.70 -5.12 0.55
N PHE A 70 -3.95 -5.31 0.98
CA PHE A 70 -5.06 -5.54 0.06
C PHE A 70 -5.28 -4.32 -0.84
N GLY A 71 -5.27 -3.11 -0.27
CA GLY A 71 -5.36 -1.85 -1.01
C GLY A 71 -4.21 -1.67 -2.00
N TYR A 72 -2.99 -2.04 -1.63
CA TYR A 72 -1.82 -2.06 -2.52
C TYR A 72 -2.04 -2.97 -3.72
N ILE A 73 -2.40 -4.23 -3.48
CA ILE A 73 -2.62 -5.23 -4.55
C ILE A 73 -3.79 -4.82 -5.45
N GLN A 74 -4.93 -4.42 -4.88
CA GLN A 74 -6.09 -3.97 -5.66
C GLN A 74 -5.77 -2.77 -6.55
N ASN A 75 -4.90 -1.90 -6.08
CA ASN A 75 -4.52 -0.70 -6.82
C ASN A 75 -3.40 -0.93 -7.83
N GLY A 76 -2.85 -2.15 -7.96
CA GLY A 76 -1.87 -2.55 -8.98
C GLY A 76 -0.48 -2.84 -8.44
N GLY A 77 -0.32 -2.96 -7.12
CA GLY A 77 0.86 -3.53 -6.50
C GLY A 77 1.00 -5.03 -6.76
N SER A 78 2.22 -5.51 -6.94
CA SER A 78 2.49 -6.92 -7.28
C SER A 78 3.44 -7.62 -6.31
N ALA A 79 4.30 -6.89 -5.61
CA ALA A 79 5.27 -7.46 -4.68
C ALA A 79 5.42 -6.57 -3.44
N ALA A 80 5.27 -7.17 -2.26
CA ALA A 80 5.48 -6.46 -1.01
C ALA A 80 6.22 -7.31 0.02
N TYR A 81 7.13 -6.70 0.78
CA TYR A 81 7.66 -7.28 2.01
C TYR A 81 6.74 -6.94 3.16
N ILE A 82 6.36 -7.96 3.93
CA ILE A 82 5.54 -7.78 5.13
C ILE A 82 6.44 -8.02 6.34
N ILE A 83 6.43 -7.05 7.26
CA ILE A 83 7.11 -7.16 8.54
C ILE A 83 6.04 -7.14 9.62
N ARG A 84 5.79 -8.31 10.20
CA ARG A 84 4.93 -8.44 11.36
C ARG A 84 5.70 -7.99 12.60
N ILE A 85 5.12 -7.08 13.36
CA ILE A 85 5.63 -6.61 14.66
C ILE A 85 4.61 -6.91 15.77
N GLY A 86 5.04 -6.84 17.04
CA GLY A 86 4.23 -7.16 18.22
C GLY A 86 4.86 -8.25 19.11
N ALA A 87 4.18 -8.62 20.19
CA ALA A 87 4.69 -9.62 21.12
C ALA A 87 4.40 -11.07 20.66
N GLU A 88 5.33 -11.99 20.91
CA GLU A 88 5.04 -13.43 20.86
C GLU A 88 3.97 -13.77 21.92
N SER A 89 3.08 -14.73 21.62
CA SER A 89 2.37 -15.44 22.68
C SER A 89 3.41 -16.19 23.50
N ALA A 90 3.88 -15.58 24.60
CA ALA A 90 4.84 -16.20 25.50
C ALA A 90 4.29 -17.54 25.99
N GLY A 91 5.04 -18.62 25.78
CA GLY A 91 4.75 -19.97 26.28
C GLY A 91 4.79 -20.12 27.81
N ASN A 92 4.56 -19.03 28.57
CA ASN A 92 4.53 -19.02 30.02
C ASN A 92 3.11 -18.81 30.53
N GLY A 93 2.28 -19.88 30.49
CA GLY A 93 1.24 -20.23 31.49
C GLY A 93 0.24 -19.19 32.02
N GLN A 94 0.27 -17.94 31.59
CA GLN A 94 -0.70 -16.90 31.88
C GLN A 94 -1.41 -16.60 30.57
N ALA A 95 -2.68 -16.98 30.52
CA ALA A 95 -3.53 -16.69 29.38
C ALA A 95 -3.47 -15.19 29.08
N PRO A 96 -3.21 -14.79 27.82
CA PRO A 96 -3.41 -13.41 27.41
C PRO A 96 -4.80 -12.97 27.84
N LYS A 97 -4.97 -11.71 28.26
CA LYS A 97 -6.32 -11.15 28.39
C LYS A 97 -6.90 -11.04 26.98
N GLU A 98 -7.64 -12.07 26.59
CA GLU A 98 -8.43 -12.12 25.37
C GLU A 98 -9.40 -10.94 25.36
N LEU A 99 -9.44 -10.20 24.25
CA LEU A 99 -10.58 -9.35 23.95
C LEU A 99 -11.80 -10.25 23.75
N PRO A 100 -13.02 -9.78 24.09
CA PRO A 100 -14.23 -10.55 23.83
C PRO A 100 -14.29 -10.88 22.35
N ALA A 101 -14.30 -12.16 22.02
CA ALA A 101 -14.44 -12.63 20.66
C ALA A 101 -15.69 -11.98 20.04
N GLY A 102 -15.63 -11.66 18.73
CA GLY A 102 -16.79 -11.13 18.02
C GLY A 102 -18.03 -12.00 18.26
N ALA A 103 -19.22 -11.41 18.20
CA ALA A 103 -20.45 -12.15 18.46
C ALA A 103 -20.47 -13.47 17.66
N PRO A 104 -20.75 -14.63 18.30
CA PRO A 104 -20.77 -15.93 17.64
C PRO A 104 -21.54 -15.85 16.32
N GLN A 105 -20.97 -16.40 15.24
CA GLN A 105 -21.58 -16.31 13.90
C GLN A 105 -21.45 -17.62 13.12
N THR A 106 -22.32 -17.82 12.14
CA THR A 106 -22.26 -18.95 11.19
C THR A 106 -22.90 -18.56 9.85
N THR A 107 -22.64 -19.33 8.80
CA THR A 107 -23.30 -19.20 7.49
C THR A 107 -24.36 -20.29 7.28
N LEU A 108 -25.52 -19.90 6.76
CA LEU A 108 -26.60 -20.78 6.31
C LEU A 108 -26.91 -20.46 4.84
N GLY A 109 -26.28 -21.17 3.91
CA GLY A 109 -26.31 -20.79 2.49
C GLY A 109 -25.72 -19.38 2.31
N HIS A 110 -26.47 -18.49 1.65
CA HIS A 110 -26.13 -17.08 1.45
C HIS A 110 -26.52 -16.16 2.62
N TYR A 111 -27.00 -16.71 3.74
CA TYR A 111 -27.31 -15.95 4.94
C TYR A 111 -26.18 -16.03 5.97
N LYS A 112 -25.82 -14.89 6.53
CA LYS A 112 -24.98 -14.76 7.73
C LYS A 112 -25.89 -14.68 8.95
N VAL A 113 -25.69 -15.58 9.92
CA VAL A 113 -26.41 -15.58 11.19
C VAL A 113 -25.44 -15.20 12.30
N THR A 114 -25.76 -14.15 13.04
CA THR A 114 -24.95 -13.60 14.13
C THR A 114 -25.74 -13.64 15.43
N ALA A 115 -25.15 -14.07 16.54
CA ALA A 115 -25.80 -14.03 17.84
C ALA A 115 -26.02 -12.57 18.30
N ILE A 116 -27.16 -12.30 18.91
CA ILE A 116 -27.46 -11.02 19.57
C ILE A 116 -26.97 -11.12 21.01
N GLU A 117 -26.18 -10.15 21.46
CA GLU A 117 -25.72 -10.09 22.85
C GLU A 117 -26.90 -9.90 23.80
N SER A 118 -26.97 -10.75 24.83
CA SER A 118 -27.93 -10.57 25.92
C SER A 118 -27.43 -9.48 26.88
N ALA A 119 -28.35 -8.73 27.48
CA ALA A 119 -28.09 -7.60 28.40
C ALA A 119 -27.20 -7.90 29.63
N ASN A 120 -26.81 -9.17 29.84
CA ASN A 120 -25.93 -9.64 30.92
C ASN A 120 -24.48 -9.95 30.48
N GLY A 121 -24.08 -9.59 29.25
CA GLY A 121 -22.67 -9.68 28.81
C GLY A 121 -22.11 -11.10 28.63
N LYS A 122 -22.97 -12.13 28.62
CA LYS A 122 -22.62 -13.51 28.23
C LYS A 122 -23.47 -13.94 27.05
N SER A 123 -22.83 -14.22 25.91
CA SER A 123 -23.48 -14.82 24.75
C SER A 123 -23.85 -16.27 25.09
N PRO A 124 -25.14 -16.67 25.02
CA PRO A 124 -25.52 -18.07 25.20
C PRO A 124 -24.90 -18.94 24.09
N ASP A 125 -24.71 -20.24 24.34
CA ASP A 125 -24.31 -21.18 23.29
C ASP A 125 -25.49 -21.33 22.31
N VAL A 126 -25.44 -20.58 21.21
CA VAL A 126 -26.50 -20.53 20.22
C VAL A 126 -26.18 -21.51 19.08
N THR A 127 -27.11 -22.42 18.83
CA THR A 127 -27.06 -23.31 17.66
C THR A 127 -28.31 -23.10 16.83
N VAL A 128 -28.14 -23.10 15.50
CA VAL A 128 -29.24 -23.01 14.55
C VAL A 128 -29.42 -24.34 13.87
N GLU A 129 -30.66 -24.80 13.80
CA GLU A 129 -31.05 -26.08 13.21
C GLU A 129 -32.06 -25.82 12.10
N VAL A 130 -31.75 -26.33 10.91
CA VAL A 130 -32.60 -26.23 9.72
C VAL A 130 -33.23 -27.59 9.44
N ALA A 131 -34.56 -27.64 9.43
CA ALA A 131 -35.38 -28.80 9.12
C ALA A 131 -36.46 -28.47 8.06
N ASP A 132 -37.16 -29.48 7.57
CA ASP A 132 -38.33 -29.28 6.70
C ASP A 132 -39.47 -28.59 7.49
N SER A 133 -40.24 -27.72 6.81
CA SER A 133 -41.42 -27.10 7.39
C SER A 133 -42.48 -28.15 7.74
N GLY A 134 -43.07 -28.05 8.93
CA GLY A 134 -44.17 -28.93 9.37
C GLY A 134 -45.57 -28.40 9.05
N THR A 135 -45.66 -27.27 8.33
CA THR A 135 -46.93 -26.55 8.10
C THR A 135 -47.69 -27.14 6.91
N GLU A 136 -48.98 -27.46 7.09
CA GLU A 136 -49.86 -27.87 5.98
C GLU A 136 -50.02 -26.70 4.99
N ASN A 137 -49.76 -26.93 3.69
CA ASN A 137 -49.70 -25.92 2.61
C ASN A 137 -48.58 -24.88 2.72
N ALA A 138 -47.39 -25.27 3.22
CA ALA A 138 -46.22 -24.39 3.22
C ALA A 138 -45.80 -23.97 1.78
N PRO A 139 -45.28 -22.74 1.59
CA PRO A 139 -44.71 -22.29 0.32
C PRO A 139 -43.59 -23.21 -0.18
N GLU A 140 -43.41 -23.30 -1.50
CA GLU A 140 -42.33 -24.08 -2.10
C GLU A 140 -40.95 -23.60 -1.60
N GLY A 141 -40.13 -24.52 -1.09
CA GLY A 141 -38.83 -24.22 -0.49
C GLY A 141 -38.86 -23.75 0.97
N ALA A 142 -40.02 -23.77 1.65
CA ALA A 142 -40.12 -23.42 3.06
C ALA A 142 -39.37 -24.40 3.98
N ILE A 143 -38.65 -23.84 4.95
CA ILE A 143 -37.92 -24.57 6.00
C ILE A 143 -38.43 -24.17 7.37
N LYS A 144 -38.16 -25.02 8.37
CA LYS A 144 -38.25 -24.69 9.78
C LYS A 144 -36.87 -24.31 10.29
N LEU A 145 -36.71 -23.09 10.79
CA LEU A 145 -35.49 -22.64 11.46
C LEU A 145 -35.72 -22.66 12.98
N THR A 146 -34.94 -23.48 13.68
CA THR A 146 -34.97 -23.58 15.15
C THR A 146 -33.69 -22.98 15.73
N VAL A 147 -33.83 -21.97 16.58
CA VAL A 147 -32.72 -21.36 17.33
C VAL A 147 -32.72 -21.95 18.73
N ARG A 148 -31.62 -22.62 19.09
CA ARG A 148 -31.44 -23.21 20.41
C ARG A 148 -30.41 -22.41 21.20
N ALA A 149 -30.74 -22.06 22.43
CA ALA A 149 -29.80 -21.51 23.41
C ALA A 149 -29.48 -22.57 24.47
N ASN A 150 -28.20 -22.85 24.70
CA ASN A 150 -27.73 -23.86 25.66
C ASN A 150 -28.37 -25.24 25.43
N GLY A 151 -28.53 -25.62 24.15
CA GLY A 151 -29.15 -26.89 23.72
C GLY A 151 -30.68 -26.94 23.74
N ARG A 152 -31.37 -25.93 24.31
CA ARG A 152 -32.85 -25.89 24.38
C ARG A 152 -33.44 -25.07 23.23
N PRO A 153 -34.46 -25.58 22.50
CA PRO A 153 -35.15 -24.81 21.48
C PRO A 153 -35.86 -23.63 22.14
N THR A 154 -35.45 -22.42 21.79
CA THR A 154 -35.93 -21.18 22.44
C THR A 154 -36.74 -20.33 21.47
N GLU A 155 -36.39 -20.33 20.18
CA GLU A 155 -37.13 -19.64 19.15
C GLU A 155 -37.31 -20.58 17.95
N GLU A 156 -38.52 -20.66 17.41
CA GLU A 156 -38.85 -21.47 16.24
C GLU A 156 -39.56 -20.61 15.20
N TYR A 157 -39.13 -20.75 13.94
CA TYR A 157 -39.69 -20.04 12.80
C TYR A 157 -40.10 -21.05 11.73
N ASP A 158 -41.40 -21.24 11.57
CA ASP A 158 -42.02 -22.16 10.62
C ASP A 158 -43.36 -21.55 10.13
N PRO A 159 -43.59 -21.39 8.81
CA PRO A 159 -42.66 -21.58 7.70
C PRO A 159 -41.81 -20.33 7.42
N VAL A 160 -40.54 -20.51 7.06
CA VAL A 160 -39.69 -19.44 6.51
C VAL A 160 -39.05 -19.87 5.20
N VAL A 161 -38.95 -18.95 4.23
CA VAL A 161 -38.46 -19.24 2.87
C VAL A 161 -37.05 -18.65 2.69
N PRO A 162 -36.01 -19.47 2.48
CA PRO A 162 -34.64 -19.04 2.27
C PRO A 162 -34.38 -18.62 0.81
N ASP A 163 -35.30 -17.85 0.22
CA ASP A 163 -35.19 -17.31 -1.13
C ASP A 163 -35.25 -15.78 -1.09
N ARG A 164 -34.32 -15.14 -1.79
CA ARG A 164 -34.26 -13.69 -1.99
C ARG A 164 -35.49 -13.16 -2.73
N ARG A 165 -36.12 -13.98 -3.57
CA ARG A 165 -37.34 -13.65 -4.33
C ARG A 165 -38.63 -13.92 -3.57
N ALA A 166 -38.55 -14.52 -2.38
CA ALA A 166 -39.72 -14.74 -1.53
C ALA A 166 -40.33 -13.40 -1.09
N ASP A 167 -41.65 -13.40 -0.90
CA ASP A 167 -42.36 -12.25 -0.34
C ASP A 167 -41.77 -11.85 1.02
N LYS A 168 -41.73 -10.55 1.31
CA LYS A 168 -41.17 -9.99 2.55
C LYS A 168 -41.82 -10.58 3.80
N THR A 169 -43.06 -11.07 3.67
CA THR A 169 -43.83 -11.71 4.73
C THR A 169 -43.24 -13.05 5.20
N ASN A 170 -42.57 -13.80 4.32
CA ASN A 170 -42.08 -15.16 4.58
C ASN A 170 -40.56 -15.32 4.43
N ASN A 171 -39.85 -14.29 3.97
CA ASN A 171 -38.40 -14.31 3.84
C ASN A 171 -37.69 -14.51 5.20
N VAL A 172 -36.75 -15.46 5.26
CA VAL A 172 -36.01 -15.84 6.48
C VAL A 172 -35.42 -14.64 7.21
N ALA A 173 -34.71 -13.74 6.51
CA ALA A 173 -34.07 -12.60 7.17
C ALA A 173 -35.09 -11.61 7.74
N THR A 174 -36.23 -11.43 7.07
CA THR A 174 -37.27 -10.48 7.52
C THR A 174 -38.02 -11.03 8.73
N VAL A 175 -38.44 -12.30 8.69
CA VAL A 175 -39.20 -12.93 9.78
C VAL A 175 -38.34 -13.10 11.03
N VAL A 176 -37.09 -13.54 10.87
CA VAL A 176 -36.17 -13.75 12.00
C VAL A 176 -35.80 -12.41 12.63
N ASN A 177 -35.37 -11.40 11.86
CA ASN A 177 -34.97 -10.11 12.44
C ASN A 177 -36.13 -9.33 13.09
N ALA A 178 -37.39 -9.61 12.72
CA ALA A 178 -38.55 -8.98 13.34
C ALA A 178 -38.92 -9.58 14.70
N LYS A 179 -38.57 -10.84 14.97
CA LYS A 179 -39.06 -11.60 16.14
C LYS A 179 -37.97 -12.17 17.04
N SER A 180 -36.76 -12.36 16.52
CA SER A 180 -35.63 -12.97 17.21
C SER A 180 -35.01 -12.03 18.23
N LYS A 181 -34.74 -12.58 19.42
CA LYS A 181 -33.96 -11.94 20.48
C LYS A 181 -32.58 -12.56 20.61
N LEU A 182 -32.32 -13.68 19.93
CA LEU A 182 -31.07 -14.46 20.07
C LEU A 182 -30.15 -14.38 18.85
N VAL A 183 -30.69 -14.16 17.65
CA VAL A 183 -29.92 -14.11 16.40
C VAL A 183 -30.38 -13.01 15.46
N LYS A 184 -29.44 -12.44 14.71
CA LYS A 184 -29.68 -11.54 13.57
C LYS A 184 -29.26 -12.25 12.30
N VAL A 185 -30.07 -12.15 11.25
CA VAL A 185 -29.81 -12.77 9.94
C VAL A 185 -29.58 -11.69 8.90
N GLU A 186 -28.43 -11.71 8.24
CA GLU A 186 -28.06 -10.78 7.17
C GLU A 186 -27.87 -11.54 5.86
N GLU A 187 -28.30 -10.94 4.75
CA GLU A 187 -28.14 -11.54 3.42
C GLU A 187 -26.80 -11.10 2.82
N LEU A 188 -25.94 -12.05 2.44
CA LEU A 188 -24.62 -11.78 1.88
C LEU A 188 -24.73 -11.45 0.38
N ALA A 189 -24.02 -10.40 -0.06
CA ALA A 189 -24.02 -9.95 -1.45
C ALA A 189 -22.84 -10.57 -2.23
N GLN A 190 -23.01 -11.77 -2.81
CA GLN A 190 -22.21 -12.18 -3.96
C GLN A 190 -22.85 -13.28 -4.83
N SER A 191 -22.46 -13.27 -6.10
CA SER A 191 -23.03 -13.95 -7.28
C SER A 191 -22.41 -15.31 -7.58
N ALA A 192 -23.24 -16.19 -8.16
CA ALA A 192 -22.98 -17.49 -8.79
C ALA A 192 -23.35 -18.71 -7.91
N ALA A 193 -24.39 -19.41 -8.37
CA ALA A 193 -25.06 -20.58 -7.78
C ALA A 193 -25.63 -20.39 -6.37
N LEU A 194 -26.97 -20.35 -6.26
CA LEU A 194 -27.68 -20.46 -4.98
C LEU A 194 -27.40 -21.86 -4.40
N GLU A 195 -26.40 -22.00 -3.54
CA GLU A 195 -26.32 -23.22 -2.74
C GLU A 195 -27.54 -23.28 -1.83
N PRO A 196 -28.35 -24.36 -1.90
CA PRO A 196 -29.50 -24.50 -1.03
C PRO A 196 -29.05 -24.52 0.43
N VAL A 197 -29.84 -23.91 1.32
CA VAL A 197 -29.56 -23.94 2.76
C VAL A 197 -29.53 -25.41 3.22
N ALA A 198 -28.33 -25.89 3.54
CA ALA A 198 -28.12 -27.27 3.96
C ALA A 198 -28.88 -27.56 5.27
N LYS A 199 -29.61 -28.67 5.29
CA LYS A 199 -30.30 -29.17 6.48
C LYS A 199 -29.29 -29.62 7.51
N GLY A 200 -29.64 -29.45 8.78
CA GLY A 200 -28.81 -29.87 9.91
C GLY A 200 -28.51 -28.76 10.89
N LYS A 201 -27.71 -29.11 11.90
CA LYS A 201 -27.36 -28.25 13.02
C LYS A 201 -26.02 -27.58 12.78
N LYS A 202 -25.97 -26.25 12.84
CA LYS A 202 -24.73 -25.46 12.83
C LYS A 202 -24.61 -24.68 14.14
N SER A 203 -23.44 -24.78 14.77
CA SER A 203 -23.10 -23.96 15.93
C SER A 203 -22.57 -22.61 15.46
N LEU A 204 -22.96 -21.54 16.15
CA LEU A 204 -22.36 -20.24 15.95
C LEU A 204 -20.99 -20.25 16.64
N VAL A 205 -19.93 -20.02 15.87
CA VAL A 205 -18.56 -19.97 16.41
C VAL A 205 -18.14 -18.51 16.42
N ALA A 206 -17.60 -18.05 17.55
CA ALA A 206 -17.00 -16.73 17.58
C ALA A 206 -15.81 -16.71 16.62
N PRO A 207 -15.65 -15.69 15.74
CA PRO A 207 -14.42 -15.55 14.98
C PRO A 207 -13.23 -15.55 15.97
N PRO A 208 -12.10 -16.18 15.63
CA PRO A 208 -10.95 -16.19 16.51
C PRO A 208 -10.62 -14.75 16.88
N ALA A 209 -10.45 -14.50 18.19
CA ALA A 209 -10.04 -13.19 18.65
C ALA A 209 -8.73 -12.81 17.94
N PRO A 210 -8.53 -11.54 17.57
CA PRO A 210 -7.22 -11.06 17.19
C PRO A 210 -6.18 -11.57 18.18
N ALA A 211 -5.05 -12.07 17.69
CA ALA A 211 -3.92 -12.35 18.57
C ALA A 211 -3.70 -11.11 19.44
N ALA A 212 -3.75 -11.30 20.76
CA ALA A 212 -3.53 -10.22 21.71
C ALA A 212 -2.21 -9.54 21.32
N THR A 213 -2.25 -8.25 21.00
CA THR A 213 -1.03 -7.44 21.05
C THR A 213 -0.65 -7.44 22.53
N GLY A 214 0.34 -8.24 22.89
CA GLY A 214 0.92 -8.24 24.24
C GLY A 214 1.36 -6.83 24.63
N GLU A 215 1.48 -6.61 25.95
CA GLU A 215 1.81 -5.34 26.61
C GLU A 215 2.68 -4.40 25.75
N GLY A 216 2.11 -3.23 25.42
CA GLY A 216 2.78 -2.01 24.96
C GLY A 216 3.75 -2.14 23.79
N VAL A 217 3.26 -2.05 22.56
CA VAL A 217 4.11 -1.80 21.37
C VAL A 217 4.66 -0.38 21.45
N GLY A 218 5.98 -0.22 21.46
CA GLY A 218 6.67 1.08 21.50
C GLY A 218 7.37 1.42 20.19
N ALA A 219 8.01 2.59 20.12
CA ALA A 219 8.77 3.00 18.92
C ALA A 219 9.84 1.97 18.50
N ALA A 220 10.50 1.35 19.48
CA ALA A 220 11.55 0.35 19.24
C ALA A 220 11.06 -0.88 18.48
N ASP A 221 9.80 -1.28 18.62
CA ASP A 221 9.24 -2.42 17.88
C ASP A 221 9.04 -2.12 16.40
N TYR A 222 8.73 -0.86 16.08
CA TYR A 222 8.60 -0.42 14.69
C TYR A 222 9.96 -0.22 14.04
N VAL A 223 10.84 0.54 14.70
CA VAL A 223 12.17 0.85 14.18
C VAL A 223 13.00 -0.43 14.09
N GLY A 224 13.09 -1.15 15.21
CA GLY A 224 13.91 -2.34 15.34
C GLY A 224 15.40 -2.05 15.35
N ASP A 225 16.18 -3.07 15.05
CA ASP A 225 17.64 -3.05 15.04
C ASP A 225 18.18 -3.78 13.81
N THR A 226 19.18 -3.19 13.14
CA THR A 226 19.78 -3.72 11.91
C THR A 226 20.50 -5.05 12.15
N ALA A 227 21.23 -5.19 13.26
CA ALA A 227 22.01 -6.38 13.56
C ALA A 227 21.10 -7.56 13.96
N ALA A 228 20.06 -7.28 14.74
CA ALA A 228 19.03 -8.24 15.12
C ALA A 228 18.00 -8.49 14.01
N ARG A 229 18.01 -7.68 12.94
CA ARG A 229 17.06 -7.71 11.82
C ARG A 229 15.61 -7.65 12.30
N THR A 230 15.30 -6.68 13.15
CA THR A 230 13.94 -6.44 13.65
C THR A 230 13.36 -5.15 13.10
N GLY A 231 12.04 -4.95 13.22
CA GLY A 231 11.35 -3.75 12.75
C GLY A 231 11.61 -3.46 11.27
N PHE A 232 11.47 -2.20 10.86
CA PHE A 232 11.82 -1.78 9.50
C PHE A 232 13.32 -1.63 9.26
N SER A 233 14.17 -1.57 10.29
CA SER A 233 15.63 -1.61 10.13
C SER A 233 16.10 -2.92 9.47
N SER A 234 15.33 -4.00 9.58
CA SER A 234 15.56 -5.24 8.82
C SER A 234 15.57 -5.06 7.30
N LEU A 235 14.94 -4.01 6.76
CA LEU A 235 14.88 -3.70 5.34
C LEU A 235 16.21 -3.19 4.77
N GLU A 236 17.19 -2.83 5.61
CA GLU A 236 18.52 -2.41 5.14
C GLU A 236 19.23 -3.53 4.36
N ALA A 237 18.94 -4.79 4.68
CA ALA A 237 19.48 -5.95 3.97
C ALA A 237 18.73 -6.26 2.64
N ILE A 238 17.68 -5.50 2.32
CA ILE A 238 16.76 -5.75 1.21
C ILE A 238 16.77 -4.53 0.29
N GLU A 239 17.53 -4.62 -0.80
CA GLU A 239 17.81 -3.48 -1.68
C GLU A 239 16.65 -3.17 -2.64
N ASP A 240 15.82 -4.15 -3.00
CA ASP A 240 14.75 -4.04 -4.00
C ASP A 240 13.51 -3.27 -3.50
N VAL A 241 13.40 -2.99 -2.21
CA VAL A 241 12.31 -2.20 -1.62
C VAL A 241 12.42 -0.74 -2.07
N THR A 242 11.32 -0.20 -2.59
CA THR A 242 11.25 1.20 -3.07
C THR A 242 10.20 2.05 -2.35
N ILE A 243 9.28 1.44 -1.61
CA ILE A 243 8.21 2.12 -0.87
C ILE A 243 8.15 1.54 0.54
N VAL A 244 8.06 2.37 1.57
CA VAL A 244 7.90 1.91 2.97
C VAL A 244 6.67 2.59 3.60
N ALA A 245 5.81 1.81 4.25
CA ALA A 245 4.64 2.29 4.96
C ALA A 245 4.41 1.55 6.28
N VAL A 246 3.90 2.27 7.28
CA VAL A 246 3.64 1.74 8.64
C VAL A 246 2.17 1.98 9.00
N PRO A 247 1.21 1.32 8.33
CA PRO A 247 -0.23 1.62 8.47
C PRO A 247 -0.72 1.42 9.91
N ASP A 248 -0.17 0.43 10.62
CA ASP A 248 -0.60 0.06 11.96
C ASP A 248 -0.06 0.95 13.08
N LEU A 249 0.82 1.90 12.75
CA LEU A 249 1.17 2.96 13.68
C LEU A 249 -0.07 3.74 14.12
N MET A 250 -0.98 4.01 13.19
CA MET A 250 -2.23 4.70 13.47
C MET A 250 -3.19 3.83 14.28
N SER A 251 -3.16 2.52 14.05
CA SER A 251 -3.94 1.55 14.84
C SER A 251 -3.47 1.53 16.30
N ALA A 252 -2.15 1.48 16.54
CA ALA A 252 -1.60 1.55 17.89
C ALA A 252 -1.95 2.87 18.59
N TYR A 253 -1.89 3.99 17.87
CA TYR A 253 -2.30 5.30 18.37
C TYR A 253 -3.78 5.35 18.74
N GLN A 254 -4.67 4.88 17.86
CA GLN A 254 -6.13 4.87 18.12
C GLN A 254 -6.53 4.00 19.32
N ARG A 255 -5.74 2.96 19.62
CA ARG A 255 -5.93 2.12 20.81
C ARG A 255 -5.31 2.69 22.08
N GLY A 256 -4.62 3.83 22.00
CA GLY A 256 -3.88 4.41 23.12
C GLY A 256 -2.68 3.59 23.56
N ALA A 257 -2.18 2.68 22.71
CA ALA A 257 -0.98 1.90 23.00
C ALA A 257 0.29 2.76 22.87
N ILE A 258 0.23 3.79 22.03
CA ILE A 258 1.28 4.80 21.86
C ILE A 258 0.65 6.20 21.86
N ASP A 259 1.42 7.18 22.26
CA ASP A 259 1.04 8.59 22.18
C ASP A 259 1.48 9.22 20.85
N LEU A 260 1.11 10.49 20.66
CA LEU A 260 1.39 11.22 19.43
C LEU A 260 2.89 11.53 19.25
N GLU A 261 3.64 11.64 20.35
CA GLU A 261 5.10 11.82 20.33
C GLU A 261 5.81 10.56 19.81
N THR A 262 5.34 9.38 20.22
CA THR A 262 5.81 8.09 19.69
C THR A 262 5.45 7.94 18.21
N VAL A 263 4.25 8.35 17.79
CA VAL A 263 3.88 8.40 16.37
C VAL A 263 4.88 9.26 15.58
N HIS A 264 5.18 10.47 16.09
CA HIS A 264 6.13 11.37 15.46
C HIS A 264 7.52 10.76 15.33
N SER A 265 7.99 10.09 16.39
CA SER A 265 9.29 9.43 16.45
C SER A 265 9.40 8.29 15.43
N VAL A 266 8.38 7.44 15.30
CA VAL A 266 8.38 6.33 14.32
C VAL A 266 8.31 6.87 12.90
N GLN A 267 7.49 7.89 12.64
CA GLN A 267 7.40 8.54 11.33
C GLN A 267 8.71 9.22 10.94
N GLN A 268 9.37 9.91 11.86
CA GLN A 268 10.69 10.49 11.61
C GLN A 268 11.72 9.40 11.31
N ALA A 269 11.71 8.29 12.07
CA ALA A 269 12.65 7.20 11.87
C ALA A 269 12.48 6.49 10.52
N VAL A 270 11.24 6.28 10.02
CA VAL A 270 11.04 5.72 8.68
C VAL A 270 11.46 6.69 7.57
N ILE A 271 11.32 8.01 7.78
CA ILE A 271 11.84 9.03 6.85
C ILE A 271 13.37 8.96 6.82
N THR A 272 14.02 8.96 7.98
CA THR A 272 15.47 8.85 8.08
C THR A 272 16.00 7.54 7.47
N HIS A 273 15.32 6.41 7.67
CA HIS A 273 15.66 5.16 6.98
C HIS A 273 15.63 5.34 5.45
N CYS A 274 14.57 5.93 4.91
CA CYS A 274 14.48 6.18 3.46
C CYS A 274 15.56 7.14 2.95
N GLU A 275 15.93 8.16 3.74
CA GLU A 275 17.01 9.10 3.43
C GLU A 275 18.38 8.43 3.38
N LEU A 276 18.65 7.53 4.34
CA LEU A 276 19.91 6.78 4.42
C LEU A 276 20.04 5.78 3.28
N MET A 277 18.97 5.06 2.96
CA MET A 277 19.00 4.05 1.88
C MET A 277 19.02 4.69 0.49
N GLY A 278 18.44 5.88 0.31
CA GLY A 278 18.47 6.63 -0.94
C GLY A 278 17.63 6.06 -2.10
N ASN A 279 17.28 4.78 -2.06
CA ASN A 279 16.54 4.10 -3.14
C ASN A 279 15.04 3.92 -2.88
N ARG A 280 14.56 4.24 -1.67
CA ARG A 280 13.16 4.06 -1.25
C ARG A 280 12.52 5.34 -0.69
N MET A 281 11.20 5.38 -0.64
CA MET A 281 10.45 6.51 -0.09
C MET A 281 9.40 6.07 0.93
N ALA A 282 9.22 6.88 1.98
CA ALA A 282 8.21 6.69 3.00
C ALA A 282 6.86 7.27 2.54
N ILE A 283 5.79 6.49 2.71
CA ILE A 283 4.43 7.02 2.67
C ILE A 283 3.93 7.18 4.10
N ILE A 284 3.65 8.42 4.46
CA ILE A 284 3.21 8.82 5.80
C ILE A 284 1.69 8.94 5.81
N ASP A 285 1.09 8.37 6.86
CA ASP A 285 -0.32 8.53 7.18
C ASP A 285 -0.46 9.51 8.35
N PRO A 286 -1.29 10.56 8.26
CA PRO A 286 -1.54 11.44 9.39
C PRO A 286 -2.49 10.76 10.41
N PRO A 287 -2.51 11.26 11.66
CA PRO A 287 -3.53 10.87 12.63
C PRO A 287 -4.96 10.97 12.03
N PRO A 288 -5.88 10.09 12.45
CA PRO A 288 -7.26 10.08 11.96
C PRO A 288 -8.05 11.26 12.52
N GLY A 289 -9.19 11.58 11.88
CA GLY A 289 -10.17 12.55 12.39
C GLY A 289 -9.80 14.01 12.18
N LEU A 290 -8.71 14.31 11.47
CA LEU A 290 -8.26 15.68 11.24
C LEU A 290 -9.09 16.38 10.16
N ASN A 291 -9.51 17.62 10.44
CA ASN A 291 -10.04 18.53 9.42
C ASN A 291 -8.91 19.25 8.66
N ALA A 292 -9.26 20.04 7.63
CA ALA A 292 -8.29 20.74 6.78
C ALA A 292 -7.33 21.67 7.54
N GLN A 293 -7.79 22.36 8.59
CA GLN A 293 -6.94 23.23 9.38
C GLN A 293 -6.03 22.43 10.34
N GLN A 294 -6.55 21.34 10.90
CA GLN A 294 -5.79 20.46 11.78
C GLN A 294 -4.72 19.66 11.03
N ILE A 295 -4.99 19.16 9.82
CA ILE A 295 -3.97 18.48 9.00
C ILE A 295 -2.87 19.45 8.56
N LYS A 296 -3.22 20.72 8.29
CA LYS A 296 -2.23 21.77 8.05
C LYS A 296 -1.35 21.98 9.29
N ASP A 297 -1.95 22.11 10.46
CA ASP A 297 -1.22 22.29 11.72
C ASP A 297 -0.33 21.08 12.05
N TRP A 298 -0.87 19.87 11.88
CA TRP A 298 -0.11 18.63 11.98
C TRP A 298 1.11 18.66 11.05
N ARG A 299 0.90 18.91 9.75
CA ARG A 299 1.96 18.93 8.75
C ARG A 299 3.04 19.97 9.06
N MET A 300 2.66 21.18 9.47
CA MET A 300 3.56 22.32 9.58
C MET A 300 4.22 22.48 10.95
N ASN A 301 3.47 22.24 12.02
CA ASN A 301 3.88 22.62 13.38
C ASN A 301 4.12 21.43 14.30
N GLN A 302 3.31 20.36 14.19
CA GLN A 302 3.46 19.19 15.07
C GLN A 302 4.47 18.21 14.48
N ALA A 303 4.27 17.80 13.23
CA ALA A 303 5.15 16.89 12.52
C ALA A 303 6.40 17.58 11.97
N GLY A 304 6.22 18.71 11.28
CA GLY A 304 7.35 19.56 10.83
C GLY A 304 8.36 18.89 9.88
N TYR A 305 8.01 17.78 9.24
CA TYR A 305 8.94 17.02 8.39
C TYR A 305 9.40 17.82 7.17
N ASP A 306 10.68 17.76 6.82
CA ASP A 306 11.19 18.30 5.55
C ASP A 306 12.08 17.24 4.90
N SER A 307 11.48 16.47 3.99
CA SER A 307 12.20 15.39 3.31
C SER A 307 11.69 15.18 1.89
N ARG A 308 12.63 15.02 0.98
CA ARG A 308 12.35 14.59 -0.40
C ARG A 308 11.99 13.10 -0.48
N TYR A 309 12.32 12.30 0.53
CA TYR A 309 12.07 10.86 0.56
C TYR A 309 10.74 10.48 1.24
N ALA A 310 9.86 11.45 1.47
CA ALA A 310 8.58 11.23 2.13
C ALA A 310 7.41 11.85 1.35
N ALA A 311 6.25 11.22 1.41
CA ALA A 311 4.99 11.75 0.90
C ALA A 311 3.85 11.51 1.91
N LEU A 312 3.01 12.51 2.13
CA LEU A 312 1.84 12.42 3.02
C LEU A 312 0.56 12.37 2.18
N TYR A 313 -0.32 11.41 2.48
CA TYR A 313 -1.63 11.30 1.84
C TYR A 313 -2.75 11.51 2.86
N TRP A 314 -3.77 12.27 2.47
CA TRP A 314 -4.93 12.58 3.32
C TRP A 314 -6.11 12.97 2.42
N PRO A 315 -7.38 12.83 2.79
CA PRO A 315 -7.91 12.18 3.99
C PRO A 315 -7.86 10.66 3.95
N TRP A 316 -8.21 10.02 5.07
CA TRP A 316 -8.36 8.57 5.15
C TRP A 316 -9.47 8.07 4.21
N ALA A 317 -9.28 6.86 3.69
CA ALA A 317 -10.21 6.23 2.76
C ALA A 317 -11.21 5.36 3.52
N LYS A 318 -12.49 5.40 3.14
CA LYS A 318 -13.50 4.48 3.65
C LYS A 318 -13.57 3.26 2.74
N THR A 319 -13.38 2.06 3.30
CA THR A 319 -13.37 0.78 2.58
C THR A 319 -14.26 -0.23 3.27
N PHE A 320 -14.70 -1.26 2.54
CA PHE A 320 -15.42 -2.39 3.13
C PHE A 320 -14.43 -3.30 3.85
N ASP A 321 -14.70 -3.62 5.11
CA ASP A 321 -13.92 -4.52 5.93
C ASP A 321 -14.60 -5.91 6.01
N PRO A 322 -14.01 -6.95 5.41
CA PRO A 322 -14.56 -8.30 5.47
C PRO A 322 -14.61 -8.88 6.89
N ALA A 323 -13.72 -8.47 7.80
CA ALA A 323 -13.70 -8.99 9.17
C ALA A 323 -14.95 -8.58 9.94
N THR A 324 -15.29 -7.29 9.92
CA THR A 324 -16.46 -6.77 10.63
C THR A 324 -17.75 -6.79 9.79
N GLY A 325 -17.65 -6.96 8.47
CA GLY A 325 -18.76 -6.84 7.52
C GLY A 325 -19.29 -5.41 7.39
N ARG A 326 -18.51 -4.41 7.81
CA ARG A 326 -18.89 -2.99 7.83
C ARG A 326 -17.87 -2.16 7.07
N ASN A 327 -18.23 -0.93 6.76
CA ASN A 327 -17.29 0.01 6.16
C ASN A 327 -16.49 0.74 7.25
N ILE A 328 -15.17 0.64 7.21
CA ILE A 328 -14.25 1.29 8.14
C ILE A 328 -13.39 2.35 7.44
N LEU A 329 -12.81 3.26 8.21
CA LEU A 329 -11.78 4.17 7.72
C LEU A 329 -10.42 3.48 7.82
N VAL A 330 -9.64 3.56 6.75
CA VAL A 330 -8.28 3.01 6.68
C VAL A 330 -7.27 4.08 6.24
N PRO A 331 -6.02 4.01 6.72
CA PRO A 331 -4.96 4.88 6.26
C PRO A 331 -4.75 4.75 4.73
N PRO A 332 -4.47 5.86 4.02
CA PRO A 332 -4.35 5.85 2.57
C PRO A 332 -3.04 5.24 2.04
N SER A 333 -2.02 5.03 2.88
CA SER A 333 -0.68 4.57 2.44
C SER A 333 -0.68 3.34 1.53
N GLY A 334 -1.43 2.28 1.88
CA GLY A 334 -1.53 1.08 1.06
C GLY A 334 -2.13 1.34 -0.33
N HIS A 335 -3.19 2.14 -0.39
CA HIS A 335 -3.83 2.53 -1.65
C HIS A 335 -2.89 3.39 -2.52
N ALA A 336 -2.20 4.34 -1.89
CA ALA A 336 -1.24 5.22 -2.56
C ALA A 336 -0.06 4.41 -3.13
N ALA A 337 0.53 3.50 -2.35
CA ALA A 337 1.60 2.62 -2.79
C ALA A 337 1.17 1.78 -4.02
N GLY A 338 -0.07 1.25 -4.01
CA GLY A 338 -0.58 0.48 -5.15
C GLY A 338 -0.79 1.34 -6.40
N ILE A 339 -1.23 2.59 -6.22
CA ILE A 339 -1.35 3.55 -7.32
C ILE A 339 0.02 3.92 -7.89
N TRP A 340 1.06 4.05 -7.04
CA TRP A 340 2.43 4.24 -7.52
C TRP A 340 2.85 3.08 -8.41
N ALA A 341 2.65 1.83 -7.94
CA ALA A 341 2.95 0.63 -8.71
C ALA A 341 2.24 0.59 -10.06
N ARG A 342 0.92 0.81 -10.08
CA ARG A 342 0.12 0.83 -11.32
C ARG A 342 0.54 1.95 -12.28
N THR A 343 0.88 3.11 -11.74
CA THR A 343 1.33 4.24 -12.58
C THR A 343 2.66 3.89 -13.23
N ASP A 344 3.59 3.34 -12.46
CA ASP A 344 4.90 2.96 -12.98
C ASP A 344 4.81 1.88 -14.05
N GLU A 345 4.01 0.84 -13.82
CA GLU A 345 3.85 -0.26 -14.77
C GLU A 345 3.21 0.23 -16.08
N SER A 346 2.21 1.11 -16.01
CA SER A 346 1.46 1.56 -17.19
C SER A 346 2.09 2.74 -17.92
N ARG A 347 2.84 3.58 -17.22
CA ARG A 347 3.29 4.91 -17.72
C ARG A 347 4.76 5.21 -17.43
N GLY A 348 5.45 4.40 -16.64
CA GLY A 348 6.80 4.64 -16.15
C GLY A 348 6.87 5.55 -14.92
N VAL A 349 7.93 5.39 -14.13
CA VAL A 349 8.16 6.08 -12.86
C VAL A 349 8.22 7.62 -12.98
N HIS A 350 8.54 8.12 -14.17
CA HIS A 350 8.58 9.55 -14.48
C HIS A 350 7.18 10.20 -14.50
N LYS A 351 6.09 9.42 -14.57
CA LYS A 351 4.72 9.93 -14.50
C LYS A 351 4.28 10.13 -13.04
N ALA A 352 3.83 11.34 -12.72
CA ALA A 352 3.21 11.65 -11.42
C ALA A 352 2.04 10.70 -11.08
N PRO A 353 2.05 10.02 -9.92
CA PRO A 353 0.99 9.09 -9.49
C PRO A 353 -0.23 9.84 -8.90
N ALA A 354 -0.79 10.75 -9.70
CA ALA A 354 -1.98 11.55 -9.39
C ALA A 354 -2.95 11.56 -10.56
N ASN A 355 -4.18 12.01 -10.30
CA ASN A 355 -5.37 11.87 -11.15
C ASN A 355 -5.80 10.41 -11.38
N GLU A 356 -5.35 9.52 -10.49
CA GLU A 356 -5.58 8.07 -10.52
C GLU A 356 -6.74 7.68 -9.61
N VAL A 357 -7.59 6.76 -10.07
CA VAL A 357 -8.74 6.27 -9.28
C VAL A 357 -8.25 5.41 -8.13
N VAL A 358 -8.77 5.65 -6.93
CA VAL A 358 -8.54 4.83 -5.74
C VAL A 358 -9.51 3.66 -5.74
N ARG A 359 -9.05 2.47 -6.12
CA ARG A 359 -9.84 1.24 -6.11
C ARG A 359 -10.06 0.76 -4.67
N GLY A 360 -11.23 0.21 -4.38
CA GLY A 360 -11.63 -0.25 -3.04
C GLY A 360 -12.18 0.85 -2.12
N ALA A 361 -11.84 2.12 -2.37
CA ALA A 361 -12.39 3.25 -1.62
C ALA A 361 -13.81 3.60 -2.10
N ILE A 362 -14.76 3.62 -1.16
CA ILE A 362 -16.17 3.95 -1.41
C ILE A 362 -16.53 5.37 -0.97
N ALA A 363 -15.77 5.92 -0.02
CA ALA A 363 -15.93 7.27 0.50
C ALA A 363 -14.59 7.78 1.04
N LEU A 364 -14.56 9.04 1.44
CA LEU A 364 -13.45 9.64 2.17
C LEU A 364 -13.93 10.02 3.56
N GLU A 365 -13.01 10.07 4.52
CA GLU A 365 -13.29 10.55 5.88
C GLU A 365 -13.88 11.96 5.87
N THR A 366 -13.33 12.83 5.03
CA THR A 366 -13.87 14.17 4.79
C THR A 366 -13.82 14.52 3.30
N VAL A 367 -14.80 15.32 2.86
CA VAL A 367 -14.84 15.85 1.50
C VAL A 367 -14.30 17.26 1.52
N ILE A 368 -13.25 17.51 0.74
CA ILE A 368 -12.57 18.80 0.76
C ILE A 368 -12.99 19.72 -0.39
N THR A 369 -13.15 20.99 -0.04
CA THR A 369 -13.38 22.09 -0.96
C THR A 369 -12.12 22.42 -1.75
N LYS A 370 -12.27 23.25 -2.80
CA LYS A 370 -11.13 23.78 -3.54
C LYS A 370 -10.24 24.65 -2.66
N ALA A 371 -10.83 25.51 -1.82
CA ALA A 371 -10.06 26.43 -0.97
C ALA A 371 -9.22 25.70 0.08
N GLU A 372 -9.76 24.64 0.69
CA GLU A 372 -8.99 23.78 1.60
C GLU A 372 -7.86 23.07 0.85
N HIS A 373 -8.12 22.58 -0.37
CA HIS A 373 -7.06 21.97 -1.15
C HIS A 373 -5.96 22.97 -1.55
N ASP A 374 -6.33 24.20 -1.93
CA ASP A 374 -5.39 25.28 -2.26
C ASP A 374 -4.50 25.66 -1.06
N LEU A 375 -4.98 25.45 0.17
CA LEU A 375 -4.23 25.64 1.41
C LEU A 375 -3.24 24.50 1.70
N LEU A 376 -3.60 23.27 1.35
CA LEU A 376 -2.89 22.04 1.72
C LEU A 376 -1.84 21.58 0.71
N ASN A 377 -2.12 21.78 -0.57
CA ASN A 377 -1.21 21.36 -1.63
C ASN A 377 0.16 22.08 -1.60
N PRO A 378 0.26 23.41 -1.32
CA PRO A 378 1.53 24.10 -1.13
C PRO A 378 2.51 23.44 -0.14
N ILE A 379 1.98 22.79 0.90
CA ILE A 379 2.75 22.20 2.01
C ILE A 379 2.96 20.68 1.86
N GLY A 380 2.67 20.12 0.68
CA GLY A 380 2.96 18.71 0.39
C GLY A 380 1.93 17.71 0.93
N VAL A 381 0.72 18.15 1.29
CA VAL A 381 -0.38 17.24 1.66
C VAL A 381 -1.08 16.78 0.38
N ASN A 382 -0.89 15.52 0.00
CA ASN A 382 -1.50 14.96 -1.21
C ASN A 382 -2.94 14.55 -0.97
N ALA A 383 -3.87 15.35 -1.50
CA ALA A 383 -5.29 15.16 -1.25
C ALA A 383 -5.89 13.96 -2.00
N LEU A 384 -6.65 13.10 -1.32
CA LEU A 384 -7.65 12.25 -1.96
C LEU A 384 -8.94 13.07 -2.14
N ARG A 385 -9.53 13.04 -3.34
CA ARG A 385 -10.74 13.82 -3.67
C ARG A 385 -11.78 13.00 -4.39
N ALA A 386 -13.04 13.15 -3.99
CA ALA A 386 -14.18 12.60 -4.71
C ALA A 386 -14.64 13.57 -5.79
N PHE A 387 -14.75 13.07 -7.03
CA PHE A 387 -15.26 13.84 -8.17
C PHE A 387 -16.55 13.19 -8.69
N PRO A 388 -17.67 13.94 -8.83
CA PRO A 388 -18.90 13.43 -9.42
C PRO A 388 -18.66 12.81 -10.80
N GLY A 389 -19.20 11.60 -11.03
CA GLY A 389 -19.05 10.85 -12.30
C GLY A 389 -17.63 10.33 -12.59
N ARG A 390 -16.67 10.65 -11.74
CA ARG A 390 -15.25 10.31 -11.90
C ARG A 390 -14.79 9.37 -10.78
N GLY A 391 -15.37 9.43 -9.58
CA GLY A 391 -14.98 8.62 -8.43
C GLY A 391 -13.89 9.27 -7.59
N ILE A 392 -13.33 8.53 -6.64
CA ILE A 392 -12.28 9.00 -5.72
C ILE A 392 -10.93 8.93 -6.43
N ARG A 393 -10.15 10.01 -6.36
CA ARG A 393 -8.81 10.10 -6.96
C ARG A 393 -7.78 10.65 -6.01
N ILE A 394 -6.54 10.19 -6.15
CA ILE A 394 -5.37 10.94 -5.67
C ILE A 394 -5.22 12.21 -6.51
N TRP A 395 -5.16 13.36 -5.85
CA TRP A 395 -5.14 14.68 -6.47
C TRP A 395 -3.94 15.54 -6.01
N GLY A 396 -2.83 14.87 -5.70
CA GLY A 396 -1.54 15.50 -5.40
C GLY A 396 -0.40 14.51 -5.64
N ALA A 397 0.77 15.02 -6.02
CA ALA A 397 1.98 14.22 -6.24
C ALA A 397 3.25 14.91 -5.71
N ARG A 398 3.14 15.58 -4.57
CA ARG A 398 4.22 16.33 -3.92
C ARG A 398 4.89 15.53 -2.81
N THR A 399 6.19 15.72 -2.66
CA THR A 399 6.96 15.24 -1.50
C THR A 399 6.75 16.17 -0.31
N LEU A 400 7.37 15.86 0.82
CA LEU A 400 7.42 16.75 1.98
C LEU A 400 8.55 17.79 1.90
N SER A 401 9.29 17.85 0.78
CA SER A 401 10.45 18.74 0.66
C SER A 401 10.07 20.21 0.49
N SER A 402 10.79 21.09 1.18
CA SER A 402 10.77 22.53 0.96
C SER A 402 11.54 22.96 -0.31
N ASP A 403 12.46 22.11 -0.81
CA ASP A 403 13.25 22.37 -2.00
C ASP A 403 12.39 22.21 -3.29
N PRO A 404 12.22 23.28 -4.10
CA PRO A 404 11.51 23.20 -5.37
C PRO A 404 12.05 22.17 -6.36
N ALA A 405 13.33 21.80 -6.30
CA ALA A 405 13.93 20.77 -7.14
C ALA A 405 13.36 19.38 -6.84
N TRP A 406 13.03 19.11 -5.58
CA TRP A 406 12.54 17.82 -5.09
C TRP A 406 11.05 17.80 -4.75
N ARG A 407 10.31 18.83 -5.18
CA ARG A 407 8.89 19.01 -4.90
C ARG A 407 8.02 17.82 -5.29
N TYR A 408 8.36 17.09 -6.36
CA TYR A 408 7.47 16.10 -6.97
C TYR A 408 7.93 14.66 -6.74
N ILE A 409 6.98 13.79 -6.40
CA ILE A 409 7.20 12.36 -6.13
C ILE A 409 7.82 11.66 -7.33
N ASN A 410 7.27 11.85 -8.54
CA ASN A 410 7.81 11.21 -9.74
C ASN A 410 9.24 11.65 -10.07
N VAL A 411 9.62 12.89 -9.71
CA VAL A 411 10.99 13.36 -9.92
C VAL A 411 11.93 12.64 -8.96
N ARG A 412 11.64 12.60 -7.65
CA ARG A 412 12.49 11.89 -6.69
C ARG A 412 12.58 10.39 -7.00
N ARG A 413 11.45 9.75 -7.33
CA ARG A 413 11.41 8.33 -7.68
C ARG A 413 12.15 8.01 -8.98
N LEU A 414 12.12 8.91 -9.97
CA LEU A 414 12.93 8.77 -11.19
C LEU A 414 14.42 8.80 -10.88
N PHE A 415 14.87 9.71 -10.00
CA PHE A 415 16.27 9.73 -9.56
C PHE A 415 16.63 8.46 -8.81
N ASN A 416 15.81 7.97 -7.88
CA ASN A 416 16.06 6.70 -7.19
C ASN A 416 16.22 5.53 -8.18
N TYR A 417 15.32 5.43 -9.16
CA TYR A 417 15.40 4.42 -10.21
C TYR A 417 16.69 4.53 -11.04
N MET A 418 17.09 5.74 -11.43
CA MET A 418 18.29 5.95 -12.24
C MET A 418 19.57 5.68 -11.45
N GLU A 419 19.66 6.18 -10.23
CA GLU A 419 20.80 5.97 -9.31
C GLU A 419 21.03 4.48 -9.10
N GLU A 420 19.97 3.74 -8.76
CA GLU A 420 20.04 2.30 -8.50
C GLU A 420 20.31 1.46 -9.77
N SER A 421 19.71 1.82 -10.91
CA SER A 421 19.99 1.14 -12.18
C SER A 421 21.44 1.34 -12.61
N ILE A 422 21.97 2.56 -12.47
CA ILE A 422 23.36 2.85 -12.82
C ILE A 422 24.31 2.13 -11.87
N LEU A 423 24.03 2.14 -10.57
CA LEU A 423 24.81 1.40 -9.58
C LEU A 423 24.92 -0.08 -9.95
N ASN A 424 23.79 -0.74 -10.22
CA ASN A 424 23.75 -2.17 -10.55
C ASN A 424 24.38 -2.48 -11.91
N GLY A 425 24.13 -1.63 -12.91
CA GLY A 425 24.67 -1.79 -14.26
C GLY A 425 26.16 -1.47 -14.41
N THR A 426 26.79 -0.86 -13.40
CA THR A 426 28.20 -0.43 -13.45
C THR A 426 29.12 -1.12 -12.43
N GLN A 427 28.65 -2.17 -11.75
CA GLN A 427 29.48 -2.96 -10.81
C GLN A 427 30.78 -3.52 -11.45
N TRP A 428 30.76 -3.79 -12.75
CA TRP A 428 31.94 -4.26 -13.51
C TRP A 428 33.08 -3.24 -13.57
N VAL A 429 32.85 -1.96 -13.27
CA VAL A 429 33.87 -0.90 -13.28
C VAL A 429 34.88 -1.09 -12.15
N VAL A 430 34.48 -1.73 -11.05
CA VAL A 430 35.33 -1.93 -9.88
C VAL A 430 36.49 -2.88 -10.24
N PHE A 431 37.71 -2.51 -9.86
CA PHE A 431 38.97 -3.21 -10.15
C PHE A 431 39.43 -3.22 -11.63
N GLU A 432 38.76 -2.48 -12.52
CA GLU A 432 39.27 -2.25 -13.86
C GLU A 432 40.46 -1.26 -13.85
N PRO A 433 41.37 -1.33 -14.85
CA PRO A 433 42.43 -0.32 -14.99
C PRO A 433 41.85 1.09 -15.13
N ASN A 434 42.26 2.01 -14.24
CA ASN A 434 41.80 3.40 -14.24
C ASN A 434 42.49 4.20 -15.37
N ASP A 435 41.98 4.08 -16.59
CA ASP A 435 42.50 4.72 -17.79
C ASP A 435 41.42 5.38 -18.67
N ASP A 436 41.86 6.10 -19.72
CA ASP A 436 40.97 6.75 -20.67
C ASP A 436 39.98 5.77 -21.35
N ALA A 437 40.35 4.48 -21.47
CA ALA A 437 39.52 3.45 -22.09
C ALA A 437 38.38 3.01 -21.15
N LEU A 438 38.64 2.83 -19.85
CA LEU A 438 37.62 2.62 -18.84
C LEU A 438 36.61 3.77 -18.83
N TRP A 439 37.10 5.01 -18.78
CA TRP A 439 36.21 6.18 -18.73
C TRP A 439 35.32 6.28 -19.97
N ALA A 440 35.87 6.01 -21.16
CA ALA A 440 35.08 5.94 -22.39
C ALA A 440 34.02 4.83 -22.35
N ARG A 441 34.34 3.66 -21.79
CA ARG A 441 33.38 2.56 -21.60
C ARG A 441 32.27 2.96 -20.63
N VAL A 442 32.58 3.62 -19.52
CA VAL A 442 31.61 4.14 -18.53
C VAL A 442 30.66 5.14 -19.20
N ARG A 443 31.21 6.18 -19.86
CA ARG A 443 30.39 7.20 -20.56
C ARG A 443 29.44 6.55 -21.55
N ARG A 444 29.94 5.68 -22.43
CA ARG A 444 29.12 5.02 -23.47
C ARG A 444 27.98 4.19 -22.86
N THR A 445 28.25 3.45 -21.79
CA THR A 445 27.27 2.57 -21.14
C THR A 445 26.15 3.36 -20.50
N ILE A 446 26.49 4.39 -19.71
CA ILE A 446 25.51 5.25 -19.03
C ILE A 446 24.74 6.10 -20.04
N SER A 447 25.42 6.69 -21.04
CA SER A 447 24.74 7.46 -22.08
C SER A 447 23.74 6.60 -22.87
N ALA A 448 24.07 5.36 -23.20
CA ALA A 448 23.13 4.46 -23.89
C ALA A 448 21.86 4.20 -23.07
N PHE A 449 21.99 4.02 -21.76
CA PHE A 449 20.87 3.89 -20.84
C PHE A 449 20.01 5.17 -20.80
N LEU A 450 20.62 6.33 -20.62
CA LEU A 450 19.91 7.61 -20.55
C LEU A 450 19.22 7.98 -21.87
N VAL A 451 19.78 7.61 -23.03
CA VAL A 451 19.08 7.72 -24.32
C VAL A 451 17.80 6.91 -24.34
N ASN A 452 17.81 5.68 -23.78
CA ASN A 452 16.60 4.86 -23.71
C ASN A 452 15.55 5.50 -22.79
N GLU A 453 15.95 6.04 -21.64
CA GLU A 453 15.04 6.74 -20.73
C GLU A 453 14.48 8.03 -21.34
N TRP A 454 15.30 8.79 -22.07
CA TRP A 454 14.84 9.95 -22.85
C TRP A 454 13.82 9.55 -23.93
N ARG A 455 14.08 8.48 -24.68
CA ARG A 455 13.14 7.95 -25.69
C ARG A 455 11.80 7.47 -25.10
N LYS A 456 11.80 7.02 -23.84
CA LYS A 456 10.58 6.68 -23.09
C LYS A 456 9.82 7.92 -22.60
N GLY A 457 10.36 9.13 -22.79
CA GLY A 457 9.77 10.38 -22.33
C GLY A 457 10.04 10.71 -20.86
N ALA A 458 11.01 10.04 -20.22
CA ALA A 458 11.35 10.29 -18.82
C ALA A 458 12.15 11.59 -18.64
N LEU A 459 12.93 11.97 -19.65
CA LEU A 459 13.79 13.15 -19.66
C LEU A 459 13.25 14.22 -20.63
N PHE A 460 13.33 15.48 -20.23
CA PHE A 460 12.90 16.65 -20.98
C PHE A 460 14.01 17.13 -21.91
N GLY A 461 13.69 17.49 -23.15
CA GLY A 461 14.63 17.97 -24.15
C GLY A 461 14.29 17.43 -25.53
N LEU A 462 14.53 18.23 -26.57
CA LEU A 462 14.32 17.81 -27.97
C LEU A 462 15.46 16.94 -28.48
N THR A 463 16.63 17.03 -27.85
CA THR A 463 17.82 16.23 -28.17
C THR A 463 18.39 15.60 -26.90
N PRO A 464 19.17 14.49 -27.00
CA PRO A 464 19.84 13.91 -25.84
C PRO A 464 20.73 14.89 -25.08
N ASP A 465 21.42 15.79 -25.77
CA ASP A 465 22.34 16.77 -25.16
C ASP A 465 21.62 17.85 -24.34
N GLU A 466 20.34 18.14 -24.65
CA GLU A 466 19.48 18.97 -23.81
C GLU A 466 18.95 18.20 -22.59
N ALA A 467 18.82 16.88 -22.72
CA ALA A 467 18.15 16.02 -21.73
C ALA A 467 19.09 15.50 -20.64
N PHE A 468 20.35 15.22 -20.96
CA PHE A 468 21.33 14.75 -19.99
C PHE A 468 22.78 14.98 -20.44
N TYR A 469 23.72 14.88 -19.50
CA TYR A 469 25.16 14.78 -19.80
C TYR A 469 25.80 13.68 -18.96
N VAL A 470 26.88 13.09 -19.49
CA VAL A 470 27.72 12.11 -18.79
C VAL A 470 29.19 12.49 -19.00
N LYS A 471 29.87 12.88 -17.91
CA LYS A 471 31.26 13.34 -17.94
C LYS A 471 32.11 12.46 -17.04
N CYS A 472 33.03 11.72 -17.64
CA CYS A 472 34.05 10.92 -16.96
C CYS A 472 35.29 11.04 -17.81
N ASP A 473 36.19 11.97 -17.51
CA ASP A 473 37.36 12.30 -18.31
C ASP A 473 38.52 12.76 -17.41
N ARG A 474 39.59 13.30 -17.98
CA ARG A 474 40.75 13.81 -17.22
C ARG A 474 40.44 15.01 -16.34
N GLU A 475 39.36 15.76 -16.63
CA GLU A 475 38.95 16.87 -15.77
C GLU A 475 38.24 16.35 -14.52
N THR A 476 37.45 15.27 -14.63
CA THR A 476 36.82 14.64 -13.47
C THR A 476 37.73 13.62 -12.77
N ASN A 477 38.79 13.14 -13.45
CA ASN A 477 39.75 12.16 -12.95
C ASN A 477 41.20 12.65 -13.16
N PRO A 478 41.64 13.66 -12.38
CA PRO A 478 43.02 14.12 -12.41
C PRO A 478 43.99 13.07 -11.82
N ALA A 479 45.29 13.26 -12.00
CA ALA A 479 46.32 12.30 -11.59
C ALA A 479 46.22 11.92 -10.11
N GLU A 480 45.90 12.88 -9.24
CA GLU A 480 45.74 12.65 -7.80
C GLU A 480 44.57 11.69 -7.48
N ALA A 481 43.47 11.76 -8.25
CA ALA A 481 42.34 10.86 -8.10
C ALA A 481 42.68 9.44 -8.60
N ILE A 482 43.46 9.36 -9.69
CA ILE A 482 43.95 8.09 -10.23
C ILE A 482 44.87 7.41 -9.23
N ASP A 483 45.82 8.15 -8.65
CA ASP A 483 46.74 7.65 -7.62
C ASP A 483 46.00 7.21 -6.35
N ALA A 484 44.87 7.84 -6.03
CA ALA A 484 43.96 7.45 -4.95
C ALA A 484 43.05 6.26 -5.31
N GLY A 485 43.11 5.74 -6.54
CA GLY A 485 42.26 4.64 -7.01
C GLY A 485 40.79 5.01 -7.20
N GLN A 486 40.48 6.29 -7.41
CA GLN A 486 39.12 6.80 -7.54
C GLN A 486 38.76 7.09 -8.99
N VAL A 487 37.53 6.74 -9.38
CA VAL A 487 36.91 7.16 -10.65
C VAL A 487 35.66 7.97 -10.36
N THR A 488 35.60 9.19 -10.86
CA THR A 488 34.46 10.09 -10.76
C THR A 488 33.81 10.27 -12.13
N CYS A 489 32.53 9.90 -12.22
CA CYS A 489 31.66 10.17 -13.36
C CYS A 489 30.53 11.10 -12.92
N GLN A 490 30.48 12.30 -13.50
CA GLN A 490 29.42 13.28 -13.28
C GLN A 490 28.27 13.04 -14.26
N ILE A 491 27.04 12.98 -13.74
CA ILE A 491 25.84 12.71 -14.52
C ILE A 491 24.82 13.78 -14.19
N GLY A 492 24.30 14.47 -15.21
CA GLY A 492 23.18 15.40 -15.05
C GLY A 492 22.02 14.96 -15.92
N ILE A 493 20.81 15.10 -15.41
CA ILE A 493 19.56 14.75 -16.11
C ILE A 493 18.53 15.87 -15.97
N ALA A 494 17.69 16.05 -16.97
CA ALA A 494 16.54 16.95 -16.96
C ALA A 494 15.25 16.14 -16.85
N PRO A 495 14.69 15.92 -15.64
CA PRO A 495 13.47 15.12 -15.48
C PRO A 495 12.23 15.87 -15.99
N VAL A 496 11.26 15.14 -16.56
CA VAL A 496 9.95 15.72 -16.88
C VAL A 496 9.19 16.06 -15.59
N LYS A 497 8.73 17.30 -15.47
CA LYS A 497 7.91 17.78 -14.34
C LYS A 497 6.43 17.77 -14.70
N PRO A 498 5.53 17.43 -13.77
CA PRO A 498 4.09 17.38 -14.06
C PRO A 498 3.51 18.78 -14.25
N ALA A 499 2.58 18.91 -15.20
CA ALA A 499 1.75 20.09 -15.37
C ALA A 499 0.63 20.13 -14.31
N GLU A 500 0.94 20.67 -13.14
CA GLU A 500 0.00 20.77 -12.01
C GLU A 500 -1.06 21.87 -12.19
N PHE A 501 -0.69 22.95 -12.89
CA PHE A 501 -1.56 24.08 -13.17
C PHE A 501 -1.67 24.28 -14.68
N VAL A 502 -2.89 24.24 -15.21
CA VAL A 502 -3.18 24.55 -16.62
C VAL A 502 -4.02 25.82 -16.65
N VAL A 503 -3.47 26.89 -17.23
CA VAL A 503 -4.09 28.21 -17.27
C VAL A 503 -4.49 28.54 -18.71
N PHE A 504 -5.79 28.62 -18.97
CA PHE A 504 -6.32 29.12 -20.23
C PHE A 504 -6.58 30.63 -20.11
N GLN A 505 -5.86 31.44 -20.88
CA GLN A 505 -6.09 32.88 -20.95
C GLN A 505 -7.01 33.18 -22.13
N LEU A 506 -8.25 33.60 -21.84
CA LEU A 506 -9.22 33.98 -22.86
C LEU A 506 -9.22 35.50 -23.02
N SER A 507 -8.99 35.98 -24.23
CA SER A 507 -9.18 37.39 -24.59
C SER A 507 -10.26 37.52 -25.65
N GLN A 508 -11.12 38.53 -25.51
CA GLN A 508 -12.02 38.92 -26.58
C GLN A 508 -11.21 39.70 -27.62
N PHE A 509 -11.22 39.22 -28.86
CA PHE A 509 -10.49 39.86 -29.96
C PHE A 509 -11.45 40.41 -31.00
N SER A 510 -11.35 41.71 -31.28
CA SER A 510 -11.93 42.33 -32.47
C SER A 510 -11.01 42.06 -33.65
N GLY A 511 -11.41 41.20 -34.60
CA GLY A 511 -10.58 40.79 -35.73
C GLY A 511 -9.90 41.95 -36.44
N GLY A 512 -8.56 41.95 -36.52
CA GLY A 512 -7.83 42.96 -37.29
C GLY A 512 -6.30 42.94 -37.26
N THR A 513 -5.66 42.39 -36.22
CA THR A 513 -4.19 42.42 -36.11
C THR A 513 -3.63 41.12 -35.53
N SER A 514 -2.96 40.32 -36.37
CA SER A 514 -2.25 39.13 -35.93
C SER A 514 -1.10 39.52 -35.01
N LEU A 515 -1.17 39.10 -33.75
CA LEU A 515 0.02 38.93 -32.92
C LEU A 515 0.18 37.43 -32.69
N VAL A 516 0.65 36.75 -33.73
CA VAL A 516 1.42 35.52 -33.53
C VAL A 516 2.87 35.96 -33.70
N ASN A 517 3.51 36.29 -32.59
CA ASN A 517 4.97 36.14 -32.56
C ASN A 517 5.19 34.64 -32.46
N GLU A 518 5.80 34.06 -33.49
CA GLU A 518 6.24 32.66 -33.54
C GLU A 518 7.06 32.26 -32.31
#